data_AF-A0A6N7X6P2-F1
#
_entry.id   AF-A0A6N7X6P2-F1
#
_cell.length_a   1.000
_cell.length_b   1.000
_cell.length_c   1.000
_cell.angle_alpha   90.00
_cell.angle_beta   90.00
_cell.angle_gamma   90.00
#
_symmetry.space_group_name_H-M   'P 1'
#
loop_
_entity.id
_entity.type
_entity.pdbx_description
1 polymer ?
#
loop_
_entity_poly.entity_id
_entity_poly.type
_entity_poly.pdbx_seq_one_letter_code
_entity_poly.pdbx_strand_id
1 'polypeptide(L)'
;MKERFGKLLGVLVCSMVLVGTLAVAAFADDDVVPVGSADVAWIGETGYETLEAAVTAAKSGDTIVLGEGKYTLYKKGADTKGKNLTFVGKGADKTEWGIGATMPDPDKFGTEYNGDYSFDGAGTITFKNMTLQSSTANYLGFIRADRTITENCTINGKTFYWGYTSAMFKNTTFNAPKGDYALWTYSSPEMTFDGCTFNTSGKTVNVYTDFGAGKNDITVNFSNCTVNNSAEKNKSVLNINDQNMGNFKYRLNISGTNTINNTAEGVDIFRDSVTCSRWFGFGGKASSNNTGRSVVTVDGHDAFKDGKMVGHEVCDNYTDGYKDNAYERSTSDWEKTDTDKYVRRVKKVCNYCGYSETYDEEGYSVTYTDGVDDKEIFKDQTQIVPAGDGTPKFDGEDPSREGYKFTGWSPAVEETVTKNVTYTATWEKEADPTDPDNGDDDTTPSKTNGKTTGKKVAPNTGDDSNLSLWAALLFISGGVAIGTTVARKKKKYTK
;
A
#
# COMPACT_ATOMS: atom_id res chain seq x y z
N MET A 1 -19.45 31.44 -52.76
CA MET A 1 -20.43 32.54 -52.77
C MET A 1 -21.39 32.29 -51.62
N LYS A 2 -21.33 33.15 -50.58
CA LYS A 2 -22.17 33.25 -49.36
C LYS A 2 -22.05 32.09 -48.35
N GLU A 3 -21.32 32.24 -47.23
CA GLU A 3 -21.72 32.94 -45.97
C GLU A 3 -22.83 32.16 -45.22
N ARG A 4 -22.77 31.79 -43.93
CA ARG A 4 -22.06 32.35 -42.76
C ARG A 4 -22.25 31.48 -41.49
N PHE A 5 -21.24 31.51 -40.59
CA PHE A 5 -21.21 31.38 -39.12
C PHE A 5 -21.91 30.19 -38.41
N GLY A 6 -21.31 29.47 -37.45
CA GLY A 6 -20.01 29.59 -36.78
C GLY A 6 -20.02 28.86 -35.41
N LYS A 7 -18.82 28.47 -34.96
CA LYS A 7 -18.41 28.02 -33.59
C LYS A 7 -18.84 26.57 -33.23
N LEU A 8 -17.97 25.66 -32.77
CA LEU A 8 -17.00 25.78 -31.67
C LEU A 8 -15.91 24.68 -31.78
N LEU A 9 -14.65 25.04 -31.44
CA LEU A 9 -13.55 24.26 -30.83
C LEU A 9 -13.36 22.75 -31.18
N GLY A 10 -12.18 22.22 -31.51
CA GLY A 10 -10.82 22.66 -31.24
C GLY A 10 -9.95 21.44 -30.87
N VAL A 11 -9.31 20.83 -31.88
CA VAL A 11 -8.06 20.04 -31.90
C VAL A 11 -7.61 19.33 -30.60
N LEU A 12 -7.68 18.00 -30.57
CA LEU A 12 -6.91 17.16 -29.62
C LEU A 12 -5.58 16.76 -30.29
N VAL A 13 -4.48 17.22 -29.70
CA VAL A 13 -3.10 17.05 -30.16
C VAL A 13 -2.49 15.75 -29.66
N CYS A 14 -1.78 15.07 -30.55
CA CYS A 14 -0.86 13.97 -30.30
C CYS A 14 0.32 14.35 -29.40
N SER A 15 0.71 13.38 -28.55
CA SER A 15 2.09 13.12 -28.09
C SER A 15 2.75 14.13 -27.13
N MET A 16 3.08 13.68 -25.92
CA MET A 16 4.47 13.42 -25.51
C MET A 16 4.56 13.19 -23.99
N VAL A 17 5.28 12.12 -23.66
CA VAL A 17 5.88 11.81 -22.36
C VAL A 17 6.63 13.04 -21.86
N LEU A 18 6.23 13.58 -20.71
CA LEU A 18 7.07 14.44 -19.89
C LEU A 18 6.81 14.08 -18.42
N VAL A 19 7.81 13.41 -17.88
CA VAL A 19 8.08 13.22 -16.46
C VAL A 19 7.87 14.56 -15.74
N GLY A 20 6.77 14.66 -15.01
CA GLY A 20 6.54 15.75 -14.06
C GLY A 20 7.38 15.50 -12.82
N THR A 21 8.69 15.79 -12.89
CA THR A 21 9.43 16.22 -11.70
C THR A 21 8.70 17.43 -11.15
N LEU A 22 7.89 17.24 -10.12
CA LEU A 22 7.51 18.32 -9.24
C LEU A 22 8.82 18.91 -8.74
N ALA A 23 9.16 20.08 -9.28
CA ALA A 23 10.12 20.97 -8.69
C ALA A 23 9.62 21.22 -7.27
N VAL A 24 10.18 20.48 -6.32
CA VAL A 24 10.38 21.00 -4.99
C VAL A 24 11.12 22.30 -5.25
N ALA A 25 10.44 23.43 -5.08
CA ALA A 25 11.11 24.69 -4.90
C ALA A 25 11.99 24.48 -3.67
N ALA A 26 13.23 24.04 -3.90
CA ALA A 26 14.30 24.24 -2.98
C ALA A 26 14.40 25.76 -2.88
N PHE A 27 13.82 26.32 -1.83
CA PHE A 27 14.27 27.59 -1.30
C PHE A 27 15.67 27.32 -0.74
N ALA A 28 16.63 27.14 -1.64
CA ALA A 28 18.02 27.47 -1.38
C ALA A 28 18.07 28.99 -1.45
N ASP A 29 17.53 29.65 -0.43
CA ASP A 29 18.18 30.88 0.00
C ASP A 29 19.50 30.39 0.58
N ASP A 30 20.56 30.54 -0.23
CA ASP A 30 21.93 30.53 0.26
C ASP A 30 22.01 31.65 1.31
N ASP A 31 21.59 31.37 2.54
CA ASP A 31 21.90 32.19 3.70
C ASP A 31 23.42 32.13 3.86
N VAL A 32 24.04 33.14 3.25
CA VAL A 32 25.47 33.38 3.14
C VAL A 32 26.05 33.36 4.54
N VAL A 33 26.71 32.24 4.89
CA VAL A 33 27.59 32.20 6.05
C VAL A 33 28.87 32.90 5.63
N PRO A 34 29.28 34.02 6.27
CA PRO A 34 30.55 34.65 5.97
C PRO A 34 31.68 33.65 6.28
N VAL A 35 32.43 33.24 5.25
CA VAL A 35 33.56 32.32 5.41
C VAL A 35 34.64 33.00 6.27
N GLY A 36 34.86 32.49 7.48
CA GLY A 36 35.93 32.95 8.40
C GLY A 36 35.46 33.71 9.64
N SER A 37 34.16 33.84 9.92
CA SER A 37 33.68 34.39 11.18
C SER A 37 33.78 33.36 12.32
N ALA A 38 34.10 33.82 13.54
CA ALA A 38 33.98 33.01 14.76
C ALA A 38 32.52 32.70 15.14
N ASP A 39 31.57 33.33 14.45
CA ASP A 39 30.14 33.15 14.65
C ASP A 39 29.70 31.72 14.35
N VAL A 40 28.75 31.24 15.15
CA VAL A 40 28.20 29.88 15.05
C VAL A 40 26.71 29.88 14.76
N ALA A 41 26.06 31.04 14.88
CA ALA A 41 24.63 31.24 14.64
C ALA A 41 24.37 32.62 13.99
N TRP A 42 23.38 32.71 13.12
CA TRP A 42 23.03 33.94 12.39
C TRP A 42 21.54 34.22 12.40
N ILE A 43 21.18 35.50 12.50
CA ILE A 43 19.82 36.01 12.26
C ILE A 43 19.93 37.04 11.14
N GLY A 44 19.48 36.66 9.95
CA GLY A 44 19.81 37.41 8.72
C GLY A 44 21.33 37.54 8.56
N GLU A 45 21.82 38.75 8.31
CA GLU A 45 23.25 39.04 8.16
C GLU A 45 24.00 39.18 9.50
N THR A 46 23.30 39.15 10.63
CA THR A 46 23.93 39.35 11.95
C THR A 46 24.42 38.02 12.52
N GLY A 47 25.74 37.88 12.68
CA GLY A 47 26.38 36.71 13.29
C GLY A 47 26.54 36.84 14.81
N TYR A 48 26.55 35.69 15.47
CA TYR A 48 26.73 35.55 16.92
C TYR A 48 27.74 34.44 17.23
N GLU A 49 28.70 34.74 18.12
CA GLU A 49 29.72 33.79 18.59
C GLU A 49 29.13 32.60 19.36
N THR A 50 27.91 32.73 19.90
CA THR A 50 27.22 31.66 20.63
C THR A 50 25.75 31.56 20.23
N LEU A 51 25.20 30.35 20.35
CA LEU A 51 23.78 30.12 20.13
C LEU A 51 22.92 30.86 21.16
N GLU A 52 23.36 30.91 22.41
CA GLU A 52 22.68 31.60 23.51
C GLU A 52 22.53 33.09 23.22
N ALA A 53 23.56 33.72 22.67
CA ALA A 53 23.52 35.13 22.28
C ALA A 53 22.51 35.36 21.16
N ALA A 54 22.53 34.51 20.12
CA ALA A 54 21.56 34.58 19.03
C ALA A 54 20.11 34.43 19.54
N VAL A 55 19.84 33.41 20.36
CA VAL A 55 18.49 33.15 20.91
C VAL A 55 18.01 34.29 21.81
N THR A 56 18.90 34.85 22.61
CA THR A 56 18.56 35.98 23.50
C THR A 56 18.20 37.22 22.68
N ALA A 57 18.95 37.50 21.61
CA ALA A 57 18.71 38.62 20.70
C ALA A 57 17.48 38.42 19.79
N ALA A 58 17.13 37.15 19.49
CA ALA A 58 16.03 36.80 18.61
C ALA A 58 14.68 37.31 19.11
N LYS A 59 13.87 37.79 18.18
CA LYS A 59 12.46 38.12 18.33
C LYS A 59 11.59 36.92 17.95
N SER A 60 10.35 36.94 18.42
CA SER A 60 9.37 35.93 18.00
C SER A 60 9.15 36.01 16.48
N GLY A 61 9.28 34.88 15.80
CA GLY A 61 9.24 34.75 14.34
C GLY A 61 10.61 34.63 13.68
N ASP A 62 11.71 34.90 14.40
CA ASP A 62 13.04 34.88 13.81
C ASP A 62 13.49 33.46 13.42
N THR A 63 14.31 33.41 12.38
CA THR A 63 15.05 32.23 11.95
C THR A 63 16.51 32.39 12.34
N ILE A 64 17.04 31.38 13.03
CA ILE A 64 18.42 31.27 13.48
C ILE A 64 19.08 30.18 12.64
N VAL A 65 19.97 30.58 11.73
CA VAL A 65 20.76 29.66 10.93
C VAL A 65 21.97 29.23 11.74
N LEU A 66 22.24 27.93 11.79
CA LEU A 66 23.35 27.34 12.51
C LEU A 66 24.45 26.94 11.54
N GLY A 67 25.70 27.09 11.97
CA GLY A 67 26.87 26.56 11.29
C GLY A 67 26.99 25.03 11.41
N GLU A 68 28.11 24.50 10.90
CA GLU A 68 28.50 23.13 11.17
C GLU A 68 28.95 23.02 12.64
N GLY A 69 28.51 21.96 13.34
CA GLY A 69 28.87 21.78 14.74
C GLY A 69 27.76 21.16 15.59
N LYS A 70 28.01 21.17 16.90
CA LYS A 70 27.10 20.62 17.91
C LYS A 70 26.55 21.74 18.79
N TYR A 71 25.24 21.78 18.91
CA TYR A 71 24.50 22.83 19.58
C TYR A 71 23.63 22.27 20.70
N THR A 72 23.41 23.07 21.73
CA THR A 72 22.41 22.78 22.77
C THR A 72 22.11 24.06 23.54
N LEU A 73 20.89 24.17 24.06
CA LEU A 73 20.50 25.20 25.04
C LEU A 73 20.38 24.64 26.46
N TYR A 74 20.57 23.33 26.63
CA TYR A 74 20.37 22.67 27.91
C TYR A 74 21.28 23.26 28.99
N LYS A 75 20.65 23.81 30.05
CA LYS A 75 21.33 24.52 31.16
C LYS A 75 22.18 25.72 30.70
N LYS A 76 21.84 26.34 29.57
CA LYS A 76 22.53 27.52 29.04
C LYS A 76 21.83 28.85 29.34
N GLY A 77 20.54 28.81 29.69
CA GLY A 77 19.81 29.98 30.19
C GLY A 77 19.43 31.01 29.12
N ALA A 78 19.29 30.60 27.85
CA ALA A 78 18.80 31.47 26.79
C ALA A 78 17.32 31.83 26.97
N ASP A 79 16.92 33.05 26.58
CA ASP A 79 15.53 33.50 26.69
C ASP A 79 14.69 33.11 25.47
N THR A 80 13.83 32.10 25.64
CA THR A 80 12.91 31.59 24.62
C THR A 80 11.45 31.91 24.91
N LYS A 81 11.15 32.50 26.08
CA LYS A 81 9.78 32.59 26.59
C LYS A 81 8.93 33.50 25.70
N GLY A 82 7.76 33.02 25.30
CA GLY A 82 6.84 33.75 24.42
C GLY A 82 7.32 33.92 22.98
N LYS A 83 8.43 33.28 22.58
CA LYS A 83 8.98 33.36 21.24
C LYS A 83 8.56 32.16 20.39
N ASN A 84 8.27 32.41 19.12
CA ASN A 84 8.32 31.42 18.07
C ASN A 84 9.70 31.48 17.43
N LEU A 85 10.44 30.38 17.34
CA LEU A 85 11.81 30.38 16.81
C LEU A 85 12.00 29.23 15.81
N THR A 86 12.73 29.51 14.74
CA THR A 86 13.14 28.49 13.75
C THR A 86 14.65 28.33 13.79
N PHE A 87 15.14 27.10 13.91
CA PHE A 87 16.55 26.75 13.85
C PHE A 87 16.82 25.96 12.57
N VAL A 88 17.78 26.41 11.76
CA VAL A 88 18.12 25.77 10.47
C VAL A 88 19.57 25.33 10.47
N GLY A 89 19.82 24.02 10.34
CA GLY A 89 21.16 23.45 10.22
C GLY A 89 21.63 23.32 8.78
N LYS A 90 22.88 22.89 8.61
CA LYS A 90 23.52 22.67 7.30
C LYS A 90 23.39 21.24 6.77
N GLY A 91 22.65 20.38 7.46
CA GLY A 91 22.47 18.97 7.11
C GLY A 91 22.58 18.05 8.32
N ALA A 92 21.99 16.85 8.22
CA ALA A 92 21.98 15.86 9.30
C ALA A 92 23.39 15.35 9.67
N ASP A 93 24.34 15.40 8.75
CA ASP A 93 25.74 15.01 8.92
C ASP A 93 26.65 16.16 9.39
N LYS A 94 26.13 17.40 9.43
CA LYS A 94 26.90 18.62 9.65
C LYS A 94 26.50 19.39 10.90
N THR A 95 25.21 19.43 11.19
CA THR A 95 24.66 20.16 12.34
C THR A 95 23.92 19.19 13.23
N GLU A 96 24.35 19.12 14.50
CA GLU A 96 23.73 18.30 15.53
C GLU A 96 23.19 19.17 16.67
N TRP A 97 22.03 18.81 17.20
CA TRP A 97 21.43 19.40 18.39
C TRP A 97 21.28 18.35 19.49
N GLY A 98 21.93 18.59 20.63
CA GLY A 98 21.79 17.77 21.83
C GLY A 98 20.55 18.14 22.64
N ILE A 99 19.68 17.15 22.90
CA ILE A 99 18.48 17.29 23.71
C ILE A 99 18.74 16.75 25.12
N GLY A 100 18.62 17.62 26.12
CA GLY A 100 18.74 17.25 27.52
C GLY A 100 20.13 16.77 27.93
N ALA A 101 20.22 16.16 29.11
CA ALA A 101 21.47 15.60 29.61
C ALA A 101 21.82 14.29 28.88
N THR A 102 23.10 14.13 28.50
CA THR A 102 23.62 12.85 28.00
C THR A 102 23.63 11.76 29.07
N MET A 103 23.79 12.16 30.34
CA MET A 103 23.69 11.34 31.55
C MET A 103 22.60 11.92 32.47
N PRO A 104 21.36 11.42 32.39
CA PRO A 104 20.25 11.92 33.20
C PRO A 104 20.38 11.51 34.67
N ASP A 105 19.76 12.30 35.55
CA ASP A 105 19.73 12.05 37.00
C ASP A 105 18.91 10.77 37.28
N PRO A 106 19.54 9.70 37.81
CA PRO A 106 18.86 8.44 38.09
C PRO A 106 17.69 8.58 39.06
N ASP A 107 17.78 9.51 40.01
CA ASP A 107 16.74 9.75 41.02
C ASP A 107 15.50 10.43 40.42
N LYS A 108 15.63 10.96 39.20
CA LYS A 108 14.56 11.62 38.44
C LYS A 108 14.05 10.78 37.27
N PHE A 109 14.52 9.53 37.12
CA PHE A 109 13.98 8.63 36.09
C PHE A 109 12.48 8.43 36.26
N GLY A 110 11.75 8.52 35.16
CA GLY A 110 10.28 8.43 35.20
C GLY A 110 9.57 9.78 35.38
N THR A 111 10.30 10.90 35.42
CA THR A 111 9.71 12.24 35.62
C THR A 111 10.14 13.21 34.53
N GLU A 112 9.36 14.28 34.33
CA GLU A 112 9.71 15.38 33.42
C GLU A 112 11.04 16.10 33.78
N TYR A 113 11.54 15.94 35.01
CA TYR A 113 12.72 16.67 35.51
C TYR A 113 14.05 16.27 34.86
N ASN A 114 14.09 15.18 34.09
CA ASN A 114 15.22 14.85 33.22
C ASN A 114 15.13 15.50 31.83
N GLY A 115 14.02 16.17 31.53
CA GLY A 115 13.76 16.82 30.26
C GLY A 115 14.53 18.13 30.06
N ASP A 116 14.45 18.62 28.84
CA ASP A 116 15.08 19.84 28.36
C ASP A 116 14.09 21.00 28.42
N TYR A 117 14.22 21.83 29.45
CA TYR A 117 13.39 23.02 29.68
C TYR A 117 13.88 24.27 28.93
N SER A 118 14.79 24.11 27.97
CA SER A 118 15.32 25.24 27.20
C SER A 118 14.27 26.01 26.41
N PHE A 119 13.08 25.45 26.22
CA PHE A 119 11.96 26.07 25.49
C PHE A 119 10.73 26.28 26.37
N ASP A 120 10.93 26.36 27.68
CA ASP A 120 9.83 26.53 28.63
C ASP A 120 9.07 27.84 28.39
N GLY A 121 7.78 27.71 28.07
CA GLY A 121 6.89 28.84 27.77
C GLY A 121 7.14 29.46 26.40
N ALA A 122 7.92 28.81 25.52
CA ALA A 122 8.02 29.19 24.12
C ALA A 122 6.73 28.85 23.37
N GLY A 123 6.48 29.54 22.26
CA GLY A 123 5.40 29.22 21.34
C GLY A 123 5.78 28.04 20.44
N THR A 124 5.94 28.31 19.15
CA THR A 124 6.37 27.32 18.15
C THR A 124 7.88 27.27 18.05
N ILE A 125 8.47 26.09 18.26
CA ILE A 125 9.89 25.82 18.02
C ILE A 125 10.02 24.88 16.82
N THR A 126 10.76 25.33 15.81
CA THR A 126 10.98 24.57 14.57
C THR A 126 12.45 24.23 14.41
N PHE A 127 12.76 22.98 14.11
CA PHE A 127 14.11 22.53 13.72
C PHE A 127 14.08 22.07 12.27
N LYS A 128 15.07 22.49 11.48
CA LYS A 128 15.21 22.10 10.06
C LYS A 128 16.62 21.61 9.74
N ASN A 129 16.71 20.61 8.87
CA ASN A 129 17.96 20.19 8.22
C ASN A 129 19.11 19.90 9.21
N MET A 130 18.85 19.11 10.24
CA MET A 130 19.85 18.79 11.26
C MET A 130 19.55 17.44 11.93
N THR A 131 20.52 16.94 12.71
CA THR A 131 20.31 15.79 13.60
C THR A 131 19.94 16.25 15.00
N LEU A 132 18.85 15.74 15.56
CA LEU A 132 18.46 15.88 16.95
C LEU A 132 18.83 14.60 17.71
N GLN A 133 19.58 14.72 18.80
CA GLN A 133 20.11 13.59 19.54
C GLN A 133 19.75 13.66 21.02
N SER A 134 19.15 12.61 21.56
CA SER A 134 19.09 12.38 23.01
C SER A 134 19.82 11.10 23.42
N SER A 135 19.97 10.90 24.72
CA SER A 135 20.43 9.63 25.29
C SER A 135 19.31 8.58 25.27
N THR A 136 19.51 7.45 25.95
CA THR A 136 18.57 6.31 25.94
C THR A 136 17.54 6.35 27.08
N ALA A 137 17.61 7.33 27.99
CA ALA A 137 16.72 7.37 29.15
C ALA A 137 15.31 7.85 28.79
N ASN A 138 14.36 7.52 29.67
CA ASN A 138 12.99 8.03 29.58
C ASN A 138 12.94 9.53 29.89
N TYR A 139 11.94 10.23 29.34
CA TYR A 139 11.66 11.64 29.57
C TYR A 139 12.77 12.62 29.15
N LEU A 140 13.62 12.23 28.19
CA LEU A 140 14.58 13.13 27.54
C LEU A 140 13.95 13.78 26.32
N GLY A 141 13.68 15.07 26.40
CA GLY A 141 12.75 15.70 25.48
C GLY A 141 12.64 17.21 25.68
N PHE A 142 12.21 17.97 24.68
CA PHE A 142 11.86 19.37 24.90
C PHE A 142 10.58 19.45 25.71
N ILE A 143 10.59 20.26 26.77
CA ILE A 143 9.48 20.38 27.74
C ILE A 143 8.91 21.80 27.68
N ARG A 144 7.57 21.89 27.68
CA ARG A 144 6.78 23.14 27.80
C ARG A 144 6.90 24.15 26.66
N ALA A 145 7.29 23.72 25.46
CA ALA A 145 6.95 24.48 24.25
C ALA A 145 5.46 24.29 23.90
N ASP A 146 4.82 25.28 23.29
CA ASP A 146 3.45 25.12 22.78
C ASP A 146 3.43 24.11 21.62
N ARG A 147 4.29 24.34 20.62
CA ARG A 147 4.38 23.51 19.41
C ARG A 147 5.83 23.16 19.10
N THR A 148 6.07 21.89 18.77
CA THR A 148 7.38 21.43 18.26
C THR A 148 7.24 20.97 16.81
N ILE A 149 8.11 21.45 15.93
CA ILE A 149 8.13 21.07 14.51
C ILE A 149 9.54 20.61 14.13
N THR A 150 9.64 19.48 13.43
CA THR A 150 10.87 19.06 12.76
C THR A 150 10.63 18.90 11.26
N GLU A 151 11.53 19.43 10.43
CA GLU A 151 11.45 19.32 8.98
C GLU A 151 12.79 18.88 8.41
N ASN A 152 12.80 17.75 7.68
CA ASN A 152 14.02 17.15 7.11
C ASN A 152 15.10 16.91 8.19
N CYS A 153 14.69 16.44 9.36
CA CYS A 153 15.59 16.14 10.47
C CYS A 153 15.87 14.64 10.58
N THR A 154 17.00 14.30 11.21
CA THR A 154 17.22 12.96 11.75
C THR A 154 17.12 13.00 13.26
N ILE A 155 16.40 12.06 13.86
CA ILE A 155 16.18 11.93 15.28
C ILE A 155 16.84 10.63 15.74
N ASN A 156 17.78 10.77 16.66
CA ASN A 156 18.49 9.64 17.25
C ASN A 156 18.23 9.57 18.75
N GLY A 157 18.03 8.34 19.25
CA GLY A 157 17.85 8.07 20.67
C GLY A 157 16.38 8.08 21.08
N LYS A 158 16.15 8.08 22.40
CA LYS A 158 14.80 8.06 22.96
C LYS A 158 14.39 9.49 23.26
N THR A 159 13.58 10.08 22.40
CA THR A 159 13.18 11.48 22.51
C THR A 159 11.68 11.62 22.78
N PHE A 160 11.35 12.53 23.68
CA PHE A 160 9.96 12.91 23.98
C PHE A 160 9.77 14.36 23.55
N TYR A 161 8.99 14.62 22.51
CA TYR A 161 8.84 15.99 22.01
C TYR A 161 7.56 16.58 22.56
N TRP A 162 7.63 17.23 23.72
CA TRP A 162 6.45 17.82 24.35
C TRP A 162 6.12 19.13 23.64
N GLY A 163 5.07 19.10 22.84
CA GLY A 163 4.28 20.28 22.52
C GLY A 163 2.99 20.26 23.34
N TYR A 164 2.71 21.30 24.12
CA TYR A 164 1.46 21.37 24.88
C TYR A 164 0.21 21.29 24.01
N THR A 165 0.28 21.75 22.77
CA THR A 165 -0.81 21.63 21.80
C THR A 165 -0.50 20.64 20.69
N SER A 166 0.70 20.71 20.08
CA SER A 166 1.03 19.82 18.96
C SER A 166 2.52 19.55 18.75
N ALA A 167 2.80 18.39 18.14
CA ALA A 167 4.10 18.05 17.59
C ALA A 167 3.96 17.60 16.12
N MET A 168 4.78 18.15 15.23
CA MET A 168 4.76 17.82 13.81
C MET A 168 6.14 17.39 13.34
N PHE A 169 6.20 16.25 12.69
CA PHE A 169 7.40 15.68 12.09
C PHE A 169 7.15 15.54 10.60
N LYS A 170 7.93 16.28 9.81
CA LYS A 170 7.84 16.27 8.35
C LYS A 170 9.17 15.77 7.78
N ASN A 171 9.11 14.78 6.89
CA ASN A 171 10.29 14.17 6.27
C ASN A 171 11.38 13.82 7.29
N THR A 172 10.97 13.36 8.46
CA THR A 172 11.88 13.16 9.59
C THR A 172 12.22 11.68 9.71
N THR A 173 13.51 11.39 9.86
CA THR A 173 14.02 10.03 10.06
C THR A 173 14.18 9.75 11.55
N PHE A 174 13.46 8.77 12.08
CA PHE A 174 13.60 8.30 13.46
C PHE A 174 14.47 7.05 13.49
N ASN A 175 15.61 7.12 14.19
CA ASN A 175 16.44 5.98 14.52
C ASN A 175 16.13 5.53 15.95
N ALA A 176 15.19 4.59 16.07
CA ALA A 176 14.70 4.12 17.35
C ALA A 176 15.79 3.39 18.14
N PRO A 177 15.83 3.53 19.48
CA PRO A 177 16.67 2.69 20.31
C PRO A 177 16.33 1.21 20.13
N LYS A 178 17.35 0.34 20.15
CA LYS A 178 17.15 -1.10 19.98
C LYS A 178 16.20 -1.65 21.05
N GLY A 179 15.12 -2.29 20.61
CA GLY A 179 14.10 -2.92 21.44
C GLY A 179 13.06 -1.96 22.04
N ASP A 180 13.11 -0.68 21.67
CA ASP A 180 12.22 0.37 22.18
C ASP A 180 11.50 1.11 21.06
N TYR A 181 10.50 1.92 21.42
CA TYR A 181 9.76 2.76 20.49
C TYR A 181 10.58 3.97 20.07
N ALA A 182 10.36 4.45 18.84
CA ALA A 182 10.86 5.74 18.38
C ALA A 182 10.25 6.89 19.20
N LEU A 183 8.94 6.79 19.49
CA LEU A 183 8.20 7.85 20.15
C LEU A 183 6.94 7.33 20.87
N TRP A 184 6.50 8.08 21.89
CA TRP A 184 5.27 7.86 22.64
C TRP A 184 4.34 9.07 22.53
N THR A 185 3.05 8.84 22.30
CA THR A 185 2.15 9.94 21.91
C THR A 185 1.60 10.79 23.05
N TYR A 186 1.89 10.47 24.31
CA TYR A 186 1.37 11.22 25.46
C TYR A 186 1.94 12.64 25.59
N SER A 187 2.96 12.97 24.80
CA SER A 187 3.70 14.23 24.88
C SER A 187 2.96 15.42 24.26
N SER A 188 1.97 15.17 23.39
CA SER A 188 1.18 16.23 22.74
C SER A 188 -0.26 15.77 22.45
N PRO A 189 -1.27 16.66 22.60
CA PRO A 189 -2.64 16.40 22.17
C PRO A 189 -2.77 16.06 20.68
N GLU A 190 -1.99 16.71 19.82
CA GLU A 190 -1.95 16.39 18.39
C GLU A 190 -0.54 16.04 17.95
N MET A 191 -0.37 14.90 17.29
CA MET A 191 0.89 14.47 16.71
C MET A 191 0.73 14.14 15.24
N THR A 192 1.58 14.72 14.40
CA THR A 192 1.54 14.50 12.96
C THR A 192 2.89 13.98 12.47
N PHE A 193 2.85 12.85 11.75
CA PHE A 193 3.98 12.27 11.05
C PHE A 193 3.65 12.26 9.56
N ASP A 194 4.36 13.07 8.78
CA ASP A 194 4.15 13.18 7.34
C ASP A 194 5.48 12.98 6.60
N GLY A 195 5.53 11.95 5.75
CA GLY A 195 6.75 11.62 5.01
C GLY A 195 7.88 11.07 5.88
N CYS A 196 7.59 10.60 7.11
CA CYS A 196 8.62 10.17 8.06
C CYS A 196 9.14 8.77 7.75
N THR A 197 10.40 8.53 8.10
CA THR A 197 11.02 7.20 8.05
C THR A 197 11.33 6.71 9.45
N PHE A 198 10.88 5.52 9.81
CA PHE A 198 11.14 4.89 11.11
C PHE A 198 12.06 3.69 10.93
N ASN A 199 13.28 3.78 11.44
CA ASN A 199 14.21 2.67 11.52
C ASN A 199 14.06 2.03 12.90
N THR A 200 13.44 0.85 12.96
CA THR A 200 12.98 0.23 14.21
C THR A 200 13.38 -1.23 14.34
N SER A 201 13.26 -1.75 15.55
CA SER A 201 13.48 -3.16 15.87
C SER A 201 12.27 -3.71 16.64
N GLY A 202 11.13 -3.82 15.95
CA GLY A 202 9.89 -4.44 16.45
C GLY A 202 8.93 -3.49 17.17
N LYS A 203 9.29 -2.22 17.36
CA LYS A 203 8.47 -1.19 18.03
C LYS A 203 8.64 0.15 17.34
N THR A 204 7.52 0.75 16.90
CA THR A 204 7.55 2.00 16.13
C THR A 204 7.02 3.18 16.93
N VAL A 205 5.70 3.34 17.06
CA VAL A 205 5.07 4.38 17.88
C VAL A 205 4.18 3.75 18.93
N ASN A 206 4.32 4.18 20.18
CA ASN A 206 3.42 3.80 21.27
C ASN A 206 2.32 4.85 21.42
N VAL A 207 1.10 4.50 21.01
CA VAL A 207 -0.09 5.33 21.17
C VAL A 207 -0.63 5.12 22.59
N TYR A 208 -0.18 5.99 23.50
CA TYR A 208 -0.33 5.81 24.94
C TYR A 208 -0.49 7.17 25.64
N THR A 209 -1.11 7.14 26.83
CA THR A 209 -1.26 8.26 27.75
C THR A 209 -1.07 7.75 29.18
N ASP A 210 -0.36 8.52 30.01
CA ASP A 210 -0.21 8.20 31.42
C ASP A 210 -1.53 8.29 32.19
N PHE A 211 -1.58 7.62 33.34
CA PHE A 211 -2.73 7.67 34.22
C PHE A 211 -2.99 9.11 34.67
N GLY A 212 -4.22 9.58 34.47
CA GLY A 212 -4.61 10.96 34.79
C GLY A 212 -4.14 12.02 33.78
N ALA A 213 -3.37 11.66 32.76
CA ALA A 213 -2.97 12.56 31.67
C ALA A 213 -4.01 12.66 30.54
N GLY A 214 -4.88 11.65 30.39
CA GLY A 214 -6.00 11.65 29.45
C GLY A 214 -7.08 12.67 29.83
N LYS A 215 -6.82 13.96 29.58
CA LYS A 215 -7.70 15.09 29.88
C LYS A 215 -8.28 15.76 28.63
N ASN A 216 -7.98 15.21 27.46
CA ASN A 216 -8.44 15.66 26.15
C ASN A 216 -8.35 14.48 25.16
N ASP A 217 -9.03 14.62 24.03
CA ASP A 217 -8.80 13.72 22.90
C ASP A 217 -7.35 13.89 22.42
N ILE A 218 -6.72 12.77 22.03
CA ILE A 218 -5.38 12.76 21.46
C ILE A 218 -5.49 12.33 20.00
N THR A 219 -4.97 13.16 19.09
CA THR A 219 -5.01 12.95 17.65
C THR A 219 -3.63 12.54 17.15
N VAL A 220 -3.59 11.48 16.33
CA VAL A 220 -2.35 10.99 15.69
C VAL A 220 -2.59 10.90 14.19
N ASN A 221 -1.94 11.77 13.43
CA ASN A 221 -1.96 11.76 11.97
C ASN A 221 -0.69 11.05 11.47
N PHE A 222 -0.85 10.03 10.64
CA PHE A 222 0.25 9.22 10.11
C PHE A 222 0.10 9.05 8.60
N SER A 223 0.93 9.74 7.83
CA SER A 223 0.83 9.80 6.38
C SER A 223 2.16 9.65 5.66
N ASN A 224 2.14 8.93 4.54
CA ASN A 224 3.28 8.80 3.63
C ASN A 224 4.57 8.31 4.31
N CYS A 225 4.43 7.52 5.37
CA CYS A 225 5.55 7.10 6.21
C CYS A 225 6.12 5.75 5.76
N THR A 226 7.42 5.57 5.98
CA THR A 226 8.12 4.29 5.78
C THR A 226 8.55 3.72 7.13
N VAL A 227 8.31 2.44 7.37
CA VAL A 227 8.77 1.71 8.56
C VAL A 227 9.74 0.62 8.12
N ASN A 228 11.02 0.81 8.43
CA ASN A 228 12.07 -0.19 8.23
C ASN A 228 12.23 -1.00 9.52
N ASN A 229 11.71 -2.22 9.54
CA ASN A 229 11.70 -3.07 10.72
C ASN A 229 12.76 -4.18 10.63
N SER A 230 13.54 -4.32 11.70
CA SER A 230 14.64 -5.27 11.80
C SER A 230 14.45 -6.39 12.82
N ALA A 231 13.32 -6.45 13.52
CA ALA A 231 13.07 -7.49 14.54
C ALA A 231 11.71 -8.17 14.40
N GLU A 232 11.60 -9.35 14.98
CA GLU A 232 10.41 -10.22 14.94
C GLU A 232 9.12 -9.56 15.46
N LYS A 233 8.00 -10.25 15.21
CA LYS A 233 6.62 -9.83 15.50
C LYS A 233 6.43 -9.50 16.99
N ASN A 234 6.48 -8.21 17.33
CA ASN A 234 6.28 -7.73 18.71
C ASN A 234 5.10 -6.74 18.82
N LYS A 235 5.13 -5.65 18.04
CA LYS A 235 4.12 -4.58 18.07
C LYS A 235 3.72 -4.14 16.66
N SER A 236 2.46 -3.69 16.53
CA SER A 236 1.98 -2.99 15.34
C SER A 236 2.69 -1.64 15.21
N VAL A 237 2.64 -1.00 14.04
CA VAL A 237 3.29 0.30 13.81
C VAL A 237 2.80 1.35 14.81
N LEU A 238 1.49 1.49 14.94
CA LEU A 238 0.82 2.26 15.98
C LEU A 238 0.28 1.30 17.04
N ASN A 239 1.06 1.07 18.10
CA ASN A 239 0.63 0.21 19.21
C ASN A 239 -0.21 1.00 20.21
N ILE A 240 -1.49 0.68 20.31
CA ILE A 240 -2.49 1.40 21.10
C ILE A 240 -2.61 0.80 22.50
N ASN A 241 -2.68 1.68 23.49
CA ASN A 241 -3.21 1.39 24.81
C ASN A 241 -4.10 2.54 25.29
N ASP A 242 -5.42 2.31 25.26
CA ASP A 242 -6.44 3.31 25.57
C ASP A 242 -7.05 3.19 26.97
N GLN A 243 -6.50 2.30 27.80
CA GLN A 243 -7.00 2.04 29.16
C GLN A 243 -7.03 3.30 30.05
N ASN A 244 -6.15 4.27 29.79
CA ASN A 244 -5.98 5.48 30.58
C ASN A 244 -6.75 6.69 30.02
N MET A 245 -7.55 6.54 28.96
CA MET A 245 -8.16 7.66 28.25
C MET A 245 -9.39 8.29 28.95
N GLY A 246 -9.87 7.75 30.07
CA GLY A 246 -10.77 8.48 30.98
C GLY A 246 -12.19 8.76 30.43
N ASN A 247 -12.43 9.88 29.77
CA ASN A 247 -13.66 10.18 29.00
C ASN A 247 -13.38 10.59 27.56
N PHE A 248 -12.11 10.52 27.17
CA PHE A 248 -11.58 11.00 25.91
C PHE A 248 -11.24 9.84 24.99
N LYS A 249 -10.85 10.19 23.76
CA LYS A 249 -10.57 9.25 22.68
C LYS A 249 -9.20 9.47 22.08
N TYR A 250 -8.59 8.37 21.63
CA TYR A 250 -7.59 8.47 20.58
C TYR A 250 -8.28 8.58 19.23
N ARG A 251 -7.78 9.49 18.39
CA ARG A 251 -8.23 9.71 17.02
C ARG A 251 -7.03 9.51 16.09
N LEU A 252 -6.93 8.33 15.50
CA LEU A 252 -5.83 7.98 14.60
C LEU A 252 -6.30 8.17 13.16
N ASN A 253 -5.53 8.91 12.37
CA ASN A 253 -5.79 9.14 10.96
C ASN A 253 -4.60 8.60 10.16
N ILE A 254 -4.79 7.46 9.52
CA ILE A 254 -3.79 6.82 8.67
C ILE A 254 -4.16 7.13 7.23
N SER A 255 -3.24 7.68 6.45
CA SER A 255 -3.55 8.03 5.06
C SER A 255 -2.33 8.02 4.14
N GLY A 256 -2.59 8.06 2.83
CA GLY A 256 -1.54 8.16 1.84
C GLY A 256 -0.71 6.88 1.72
N THR A 257 0.47 7.00 1.10
CA THR A 257 1.25 5.81 0.73
C THR A 257 2.22 5.43 1.84
N ASN A 258 1.77 4.58 2.76
CA ASN A 258 2.62 4.05 3.83
C ASN A 258 3.27 2.71 3.43
N THR A 259 4.54 2.51 3.80
CA THR A 259 5.30 1.29 3.46
C THR A 259 5.92 0.64 4.70
N ILE A 260 5.83 -0.69 4.81
CA ILE A 260 6.57 -1.50 5.79
C ILE A 260 7.63 -2.30 5.03
N ASN A 261 8.89 -2.07 5.36
CA ASN A 261 10.04 -2.81 4.85
C ASN A 261 10.61 -3.69 5.97
N ASN A 262 10.45 -5.00 5.87
CA ASN A 262 11.11 -5.93 6.76
C ASN A 262 12.53 -6.19 6.25
N THR A 263 13.54 -5.92 7.07
CA THR A 263 14.94 -5.92 6.61
C THR A 263 15.57 -7.30 6.52
N ALA A 264 14.84 -8.36 6.90
CA ALA A 264 15.28 -9.74 6.84
C ALA A 264 14.09 -10.70 6.64
N GLU A 265 14.37 -11.88 6.11
CA GLU A 265 13.39 -12.98 6.05
C GLU A 265 13.01 -13.42 7.47
N GLY A 266 11.73 -13.72 7.70
CA GLY A 266 11.21 -14.09 9.03
C GLY A 266 10.98 -12.91 9.99
N VAL A 267 11.46 -11.70 9.65
CA VAL A 267 11.14 -10.46 10.36
C VAL A 267 9.82 -9.90 9.84
N ASP A 268 8.90 -9.54 10.73
CA ASP A 268 7.65 -8.89 10.37
C ASP A 268 7.12 -8.00 11.50
N ILE A 269 6.35 -6.99 11.15
CA ILE A 269 5.56 -6.21 12.10
C ILE A 269 4.41 -7.07 12.63
N PHE A 270 4.07 -6.90 13.91
CA PHE A 270 2.97 -7.65 14.49
C PHE A 270 1.62 -7.22 13.90
N ARG A 271 0.94 -8.19 13.29
CA ARG A 271 -0.43 -8.07 12.80
C ARG A 271 -1.38 -8.38 13.94
N ASP A 272 -2.16 -7.38 14.34
CA ASP A 272 -3.08 -7.55 15.45
C ASP A 272 -4.34 -8.28 15.00
N SER A 273 -4.75 -9.31 15.74
CA SER A 273 -5.90 -10.14 15.38
C SER A 273 -7.23 -9.42 15.58
N VAL A 274 -7.30 -8.37 16.40
CA VAL A 274 -8.54 -7.60 16.62
C VAL A 274 -8.78 -6.58 15.52
N THR A 275 -7.71 -6.05 14.92
CA THR A 275 -7.79 -5.06 13.83
C THR A 275 -7.52 -5.65 12.45
N CYS A 276 -7.00 -6.88 12.39
CA CYS A 276 -6.47 -7.52 11.17
C CYS A 276 -5.42 -6.65 10.44
N SER A 277 -4.64 -5.85 11.18
CA SER A 277 -3.73 -4.87 10.59
C SER A 277 -2.37 -4.84 11.29
N ARG A 278 -1.31 -4.65 10.51
CA ARG A 278 0.04 -4.29 10.97
C ARG A 278 0.17 -2.81 11.29
N TRP A 279 -0.67 -1.94 10.71
CA TRP A 279 -0.55 -0.50 10.87
C TRP A 279 -0.96 -0.02 12.25
N PHE A 280 -1.99 -0.62 12.83
CA PHE A 280 -2.42 -0.28 14.19
C PHE A 280 -3.04 -1.50 14.88
N GLY A 281 -2.93 -1.53 16.19
CA GLY A 281 -3.44 -2.63 17.00
C GLY A 281 -3.06 -2.47 18.46
N PHE A 282 -3.37 -3.48 19.26
CA PHE A 282 -3.14 -3.48 20.72
C PHE A 282 -1.96 -4.38 21.11
N GLY A 283 -1.18 -4.83 20.12
CA GLY A 283 0.03 -5.61 20.33
C GLY A 283 -0.23 -6.92 21.07
N GLY A 284 -1.37 -7.57 20.78
CA GLY A 284 -1.80 -8.81 21.41
C GLY A 284 -2.41 -8.64 22.81
N LYS A 285 -2.64 -7.40 23.25
CA LYS A 285 -3.15 -7.07 24.60
C LYS A 285 -4.53 -6.40 24.56
N ALA A 286 -5.34 -6.69 23.55
CA ALA A 286 -6.65 -6.06 23.40
C ALA A 286 -7.55 -6.25 24.65
N SER A 287 -7.45 -7.37 25.36
CA SER A 287 -8.24 -7.62 26.58
C SER A 287 -8.01 -6.60 27.70
N SER A 288 -6.84 -5.96 27.77
CA SER A 288 -6.53 -4.91 28.74
C SER A 288 -6.48 -3.52 28.12
N ASN A 289 -6.03 -3.43 26.87
CA ASN A 289 -5.66 -2.17 26.24
C ASN A 289 -6.75 -1.58 25.35
N ASN A 290 -7.77 -2.37 25.00
CA ASN A 290 -8.90 -1.95 24.18
C ASN A 290 -10.14 -1.78 25.06
N THR A 291 -10.39 -0.55 25.47
CA THR A 291 -11.55 -0.13 26.27
C THR A 291 -12.61 0.57 25.42
N GLY A 292 -12.46 0.55 24.09
CA GLY A 292 -13.38 1.16 23.14
C GLY A 292 -13.19 2.67 22.94
N ARG A 293 -12.03 3.20 23.30
CA ARG A 293 -11.74 4.65 23.25
C ARG A 293 -10.87 5.05 22.07
N SER A 294 -10.59 4.12 21.18
CA SER A 294 -9.84 4.35 19.96
C SER A 294 -10.80 4.49 18.77
N VAL A 295 -10.67 5.58 18.04
CA VAL A 295 -11.31 5.81 16.74
C VAL A 295 -10.21 5.92 15.70
N VAL A 296 -10.25 5.05 14.69
CA VAL A 296 -9.23 4.99 13.64
C VAL A 296 -9.88 5.16 12.29
N THR A 297 -9.35 6.10 11.50
CA THR A 297 -9.68 6.27 10.09
C THR A 297 -8.49 5.84 9.22
N VAL A 298 -8.78 5.18 8.09
CA VAL A 298 -7.79 4.78 7.08
C VAL A 298 -8.26 5.29 5.73
N ASP A 299 -7.47 6.16 5.09
CA ASP A 299 -7.78 6.82 3.83
C ASP A 299 -9.18 7.47 3.81
N GLY A 300 -9.56 8.09 4.93
CA GLY A 300 -10.85 8.78 5.10
C GLY A 300 -12.03 7.87 5.47
N HIS A 301 -11.83 6.55 5.55
CA HIS A 301 -12.87 5.60 5.97
C HIS A 301 -12.74 5.22 7.44
N ASP A 302 -13.88 5.13 8.14
CA ASP A 302 -13.96 4.57 9.49
C ASP A 302 -13.50 3.10 9.50
N ALA A 303 -12.36 2.81 10.15
CA ALA A 303 -11.79 1.47 10.22
C ALA A 303 -12.09 0.78 11.55
N PHE A 304 -12.01 1.53 12.67
CA PHE A 304 -12.16 0.98 14.02
C PHE A 304 -12.82 1.99 14.95
N LYS A 305 -13.83 1.56 15.71
CA LYS A 305 -14.51 2.36 16.75
C LYS A 305 -15.21 1.48 17.77
N ASP A 306 -15.45 2.02 18.95
CA ASP A 306 -16.18 1.34 20.04
C ASP A 306 -15.59 -0.03 20.37
N GLY A 307 -14.27 -0.15 20.21
CA GLY A 307 -13.49 -1.34 20.55
C GLY A 307 -13.54 -2.48 19.54
N LYS A 308 -14.06 -2.23 18.33
CA LYS A 308 -14.17 -3.23 17.27
C LYS A 308 -13.91 -2.63 15.90
N MET A 309 -13.56 -3.49 14.95
CA MET A 309 -13.51 -3.14 13.53
C MET A 309 -14.90 -2.70 13.04
N VAL A 310 -14.94 -1.71 12.15
CA VAL A 310 -16.18 -1.26 11.50
C VAL A 310 -16.60 -2.24 10.41
N GLY A 311 -15.62 -2.76 9.67
CA GLY A 311 -15.78 -3.83 8.70
C GLY A 311 -14.41 -4.39 8.36
N HIS A 312 -14.36 -5.61 7.82
CA HIS A 312 -13.09 -6.20 7.41
C HIS A 312 -12.62 -5.68 6.03
N GLU A 313 -13.57 -5.40 5.13
CA GLU A 313 -13.32 -5.03 3.73
C GLU A 313 -13.79 -3.59 3.46
N VAL A 314 -13.24 -2.64 4.21
CA VAL A 314 -13.61 -1.22 4.11
C VAL A 314 -12.81 -0.52 3.01
N CYS A 315 -11.50 -0.76 2.95
CA CYS A 315 -10.61 -0.27 1.90
C CYS A 315 -9.34 -1.14 1.83
N ASP A 316 -8.66 -1.15 0.68
CA ASP A 316 -7.50 -2.02 0.40
C ASP A 316 -6.29 -1.74 1.30
N ASN A 317 -6.21 -0.55 1.93
CA ASN A 317 -5.12 -0.16 2.81
C ASN A 317 -5.38 -0.43 4.30
N TYR A 318 -6.55 -0.95 4.67
CA TYR A 318 -6.92 -1.18 6.06
C TYR A 318 -6.48 -2.56 6.57
N THR A 319 -7.27 -3.61 6.28
CA THR A 319 -6.98 -4.95 6.80
C THR A 319 -6.01 -5.65 5.87
N ASP A 320 -4.97 -6.24 6.46
CA ASP A 320 -4.04 -7.03 5.67
C ASP A 320 -4.72 -8.29 5.11
N GLY A 321 -5.75 -8.81 5.79
CA GLY A 321 -6.52 -9.96 5.31
C GLY A 321 -7.23 -9.68 3.98
N TYR A 322 -7.84 -8.50 3.85
CA TYR A 322 -8.48 -8.08 2.61
C TYR A 322 -7.45 -7.81 1.52
N LYS A 323 -6.43 -7.00 1.86
CA LYS A 323 -5.33 -6.64 0.96
C LYS A 323 -4.61 -7.84 0.36
N ASP A 324 -4.28 -8.83 1.19
CA ASP A 324 -3.51 -10.00 0.78
C ASP A 324 -4.43 -11.10 0.19
N ASN A 325 -5.75 -10.85 0.08
CA ASN A 325 -6.78 -11.84 -0.27
C ASN A 325 -6.63 -13.15 0.53
N ALA A 326 -6.32 -13.03 1.82
CA ALA A 326 -5.93 -14.15 2.67
C ALA A 326 -7.17 -14.84 3.28
N TYR A 327 -7.92 -15.56 2.46
CA TYR A 327 -9.16 -16.21 2.87
C TYR A 327 -9.21 -17.70 2.53
N GLU A 328 -9.77 -18.47 3.46
CA GLU A 328 -10.33 -19.79 3.18
C GLU A 328 -11.81 -19.62 2.77
N ARG A 329 -12.20 -20.29 1.68
CA ARG A 329 -13.58 -20.28 1.19
C ARG A 329 -14.14 -21.69 1.19
N SER A 330 -15.38 -21.83 1.63
CA SER A 330 -16.16 -23.05 1.49
C SER A 330 -17.57 -22.73 1.00
N THR A 331 -18.18 -23.68 0.30
CA THR A 331 -19.51 -23.52 -0.28
C THR A 331 -20.40 -24.69 0.11
N SER A 332 -21.68 -24.45 0.31
CA SER A 332 -22.68 -25.53 0.33
C SER A 332 -22.92 -26.06 -1.08
N ASP A 333 -23.69 -27.14 -1.16
CA ASP A 333 -24.31 -27.57 -2.41
C ASP A 333 -25.30 -26.50 -2.92
N TRP A 334 -25.59 -26.56 -4.21
CA TRP A 334 -26.56 -25.70 -4.87
C TRP A 334 -28.00 -26.15 -4.56
N GLU A 335 -28.85 -25.18 -4.22
CA GLU A 335 -30.28 -25.37 -4.01
C GLU A 335 -31.05 -24.61 -5.10
N LYS A 336 -32.02 -25.28 -5.74
CA LYS A 336 -32.87 -24.66 -6.76
C LYS A 336 -33.94 -23.79 -6.09
N THR A 337 -34.15 -22.58 -6.58
CA THR A 337 -35.16 -21.64 -6.10
C THR A 337 -36.45 -21.71 -6.93
N ASP A 338 -37.54 -21.13 -6.39
CA ASP A 338 -38.83 -20.99 -7.07
C ASP A 338 -38.79 -20.11 -8.34
N THR A 339 -37.68 -19.37 -8.53
CA THR A 339 -37.46 -18.44 -9.66
C THR A 339 -36.60 -19.04 -10.77
N ASP A 340 -36.44 -20.37 -10.79
CA ASP A 340 -35.55 -21.10 -11.71
C ASP A 340 -34.09 -20.62 -11.61
N LYS A 341 -33.65 -20.16 -10.44
CA LYS A 341 -32.24 -19.89 -10.15
C LYS A 341 -31.69 -20.99 -9.24
N TYR A 342 -30.37 -21.03 -9.09
CA TYR A 342 -29.71 -21.81 -8.06
C TYR A 342 -29.05 -20.86 -7.07
N VAL A 343 -29.08 -21.22 -5.80
CA VAL A 343 -28.40 -20.49 -4.73
C VAL A 343 -27.55 -21.46 -3.94
N ARG A 344 -26.33 -21.06 -3.59
CA ARG A 344 -25.51 -21.77 -2.60
C ARG A 344 -25.00 -20.79 -1.55
N ARG A 345 -24.74 -21.30 -0.35
CA ARG A 345 -24.15 -20.51 0.73
C ARG A 345 -22.64 -20.54 0.63
N VAL A 346 -22.02 -19.37 0.53
CA VAL A 346 -20.57 -19.19 0.57
C VAL A 346 -20.18 -18.73 1.96
N LYS A 347 -19.21 -19.42 2.57
CA LYS A 347 -18.56 -18.98 3.81
C LYS A 347 -17.12 -18.60 3.48
N LYS A 348 -16.73 -17.40 3.91
CA LYS A 348 -15.36 -16.88 3.78
C LYS A 348 -14.80 -16.66 5.18
N VAL A 349 -13.57 -17.09 5.42
CA VAL A 349 -12.86 -16.93 6.69
C VAL A 349 -11.48 -16.35 6.44
N CYS A 350 -11.14 -15.24 7.08
CA CYS A 350 -9.82 -14.63 6.98
C CYS A 350 -8.78 -15.49 7.72
N ASN A 351 -7.72 -15.87 7.02
CA ASN A 351 -6.62 -16.68 7.55
C ASN A 351 -5.77 -15.96 8.61
N TYR A 352 -5.89 -14.63 8.72
CA TYR A 352 -5.11 -13.84 9.67
C TYR A 352 -5.83 -13.55 10.98
N CYS A 353 -7.10 -13.14 10.91
CA CYS A 353 -7.85 -12.74 12.10
C CYS A 353 -9.05 -13.64 12.42
N GLY A 354 -9.40 -14.59 11.55
CA GLY A 354 -10.58 -15.44 11.71
C GLY A 354 -11.91 -14.72 11.47
N TYR A 355 -11.91 -13.47 10.98
CA TYR A 355 -13.12 -12.80 10.51
C TYR A 355 -13.86 -13.71 9.54
N SER A 356 -15.16 -13.90 9.77
CA SER A 356 -15.97 -14.77 8.92
C SER A 356 -17.21 -14.04 8.47
N GLU A 357 -17.50 -14.19 7.19
CA GLU A 357 -18.73 -13.75 6.57
C GLU A 357 -19.38 -14.92 5.82
N THR A 358 -20.70 -14.86 5.71
CA THR A 358 -21.49 -15.83 4.98
C THR A 358 -22.49 -15.06 4.12
N TYR A 359 -22.59 -15.41 2.85
CA TYR A 359 -23.55 -14.83 1.92
C TYR A 359 -24.06 -15.89 0.95
N ASP A 360 -25.20 -15.59 0.33
CA ASP A 360 -25.80 -16.42 -0.70
C ASP A 360 -25.25 -16.00 -2.07
N GLU A 361 -24.76 -16.96 -2.84
CA GLU A 361 -24.28 -16.78 -4.21
C GLU A 361 -25.29 -17.36 -5.19
N GLU A 362 -25.65 -16.59 -6.21
CA GLU A 362 -26.55 -17.03 -7.27
C GLU A 362 -25.78 -17.78 -8.37
N GLY A 363 -26.44 -18.77 -8.98
CA GLY A 363 -25.95 -19.52 -10.11
C GLY A 363 -27.06 -19.97 -11.04
N TYR A 364 -26.65 -20.41 -12.23
CA TYR A 364 -27.54 -20.85 -13.29
C TYR A 364 -27.07 -22.19 -13.88
N SER A 365 -28.02 -22.97 -14.41
CA SER A 365 -27.71 -24.22 -15.10
C SER A 365 -27.26 -23.95 -16.53
N VAL A 366 -26.12 -24.53 -16.90
CA VAL A 366 -25.65 -24.66 -18.28
C VAL A 366 -25.77 -26.12 -18.67
N THR A 367 -26.57 -26.39 -19.70
CA THR A 367 -26.80 -27.73 -20.21
C THR A 367 -26.37 -27.84 -21.68
N TYR A 368 -25.60 -28.86 -22.03
CA TYR A 368 -25.33 -29.26 -23.42
C TYR A 368 -26.11 -30.53 -23.74
N THR A 369 -26.87 -30.53 -24.84
CA THR A 369 -27.71 -31.65 -25.29
C THR A 369 -27.52 -31.95 -26.77
N ASP A 370 -27.75 -33.18 -27.20
CA ASP A 370 -27.46 -33.63 -28.57
C ASP A 370 -28.48 -33.14 -29.61
N GLY A 371 -29.67 -32.69 -29.19
CA GLY A 371 -30.71 -32.22 -30.09
C GLY A 371 -31.28 -33.29 -31.03
N VAL A 372 -31.17 -34.57 -30.68
CA VAL A 372 -31.68 -35.68 -31.48
C VAL A 372 -32.81 -36.39 -30.75
N ASP A 373 -34.01 -36.33 -31.33
CA ASP A 373 -35.16 -37.08 -30.83
C ASP A 373 -34.94 -38.60 -30.99
N ASP A 374 -35.37 -39.37 -30.00
CA ASP A 374 -35.38 -40.86 -29.98
C ASP A 374 -34.01 -41.55 -30.11
N LYS A 375 -32.88 -40.82 -30.05
CA LYS A 375 -31.53 -41.40 -30.07
C LYS A 375 -30.53 -40.54 -29.30
N GLU A 376 -29.93 -41.10 -28.26
CA GLU A 376 -28.84 -40.46 -27.52
C GLU A 376 -27.52 -40.57 -28.31
N ILE A 377 -26.98 -39.42 -28.76
CA ILE A 377 -25.63 -39.31 -29.36
C ILE A 377 -24.58 -39.15 -28.26
N PHE A 378 -24.89 -38.34 -27.25
CA PHE A 378 -24.11 -38.21 -26.03
C PHE A 378 -25.04 -37.85 -24.88
N LYS A 379 -24.62 -38.20 -23.66
CA LYS A 379 -25.37 -37.88 -22.45
C LYS A 379 -25.35 -36.37 -22.18
N ASP A 380 -26.52 -35.81 -21.86
CA ASP A 380 -26.64 -34.41 -21.43
C ASP A 380 -25.64 -34.05 -20.33
N GLN A 381 -24.91 -32.95 -20.54
CA GLN A 381 -23.95 -32.42 -19.58
C GLN A 381 -24.55 -31.17 -18.93
N THR A 382 -24.84 -31.23 -17.64
CA THR A 382 -25.40 -30.09 -16.89
C THR A 382 -24.48 -29.69 -15.75
N GLN A 383 -24.15 -28.40 -15.67
CA GLN A 383 -23.40 -27.81 -14.57
C GLN A 383 -24.11 -26.56 -14.05
N ILE A 384 -24.10 -26.36 -12.73
CA ILE A 384 -24.53 -25.10 -12.12
C ILE A 384 -23.30 -24.21 -11.92
N VAL A 385 -23.37 -23.01 -12.47
CA VAL A 385 -22.24 -22.07 -12.56
C VAL A 385 -22.65 -20.75 -11.88
N PRO A 386 -21.77 -20.11 -11.10
CA PRO A 386 -22.04 -18.79 -10.53
C PRO A 386 -22.43 -17.76 -11.60
N ALA A 387 -23.36 -16.88 -11.26
CA ALA A 387 -23.80 -15.82 -12.16
C ALA A 387 -22.63 -14.89 -12.54
N GLY A 388 -22.41 -14.70 -13.85
CA GLY A 388 -21.35 -13.87 -14.40
C GLY A 388 -20.01 -14.58 -14.62
N ASP A 389 -19.84 -15.80 -14.13
CA ASP A 389 -18.65 -16.62 -14.40
C ASP A 389 -18.63 -17.09 -15.86
N GLY A 390 -17.44 -17.51 -16.33
CA GLY A 390 -17.25 -18.00 -17.69
C GLY A 390 -18.07 -19.26 -17.98
N THR A 391 -18.67 -19.34 -19.16
CA THR A 391 -19.46 -20.49 -19.58
C THR A 391 -18.56 -21.73 -19.72
N PRO A 392 -18.88 -22.84 -19.04
CA PRO A 392 -18.11 -24.07 -19.17
C PRO A 392 -18.20 -24.58 -20.60
N LYS A 393 -17.07 -25.06 -21.12
CA LYS A 393 -17.04 -25.75 -22.42
C LYS A 393 -17.71 -27.11 -22.29
N PHE A 394 -18.23 -27.60 -23.41
CA PHE A 394 -18.58 -29.01 -23.54
C PHE A 394 -17.38 -29.89 -23.16
N ASP A 395 -17.60 -30.89 -22.33
CA ASP A 395 -16.55 -31.82 -21.89
C ASP A 395 -16.39 -32.94 -22.92
N GLY A 396 -15.23 -32.98 -23.57
CA GLY A 396 -14.90 -33.93 -24.63
C GLY A 396 -14.47 -33.28 -25.94
N GLU A 397 -14.31 -34.11 -26.98
CA GLU A 397 -14.15 -33.65 -28.36
C GLU A 397 -15.49 -33.18 -28.95
N ASP A 398 -15.45 -32.51 -30.11
CA ASP A 398 -16.68 -32.10 -30.79
C ASP A 398 -17.60 -33.32 -31.03
N PRO A 399 -18.90 -33.20 -30.72
CA PRO A 399 -19.85 -34.29 -30.91
C PRO A 399 -19.82 -34.87 -32.33
N SER A 400 -19.85 -36.20 -32.43
CA SER A 400 -19.80 -36.91 -33.71
C SER A 400 -21.05 -37.78 -33.90
N ARG A 401 -21.64 -37.74 -35.09
CA ARG A 401 -22.86 -38.49 -35.45
C ARG A 401 -22.72 -39.06 -36.86
N GLU A 402 -22.89 -40.37 -37.01
CA GLU A 402 -22.76 -41.05 -38.31
C GLU A 402 -23.71 -40.45 -39.37
N GLY A 403 -23.15 -40.03 -40.50
CA GLY A 403 -23.86 -39.40 -41.62
C GLY A 403 -24.25 -37.94 -41.40
N TYR A 404 -23.73 -37.28 -40.35
CA TYR A 404 -23.98 -35.88 -40.03
C TYR A 404 -22.71 -35.17 -39.56
N LYS A 405 -22.56 -33.92 -39.97
CA LYS A 405 -21.51 -33.01 -39.50
C LYS A 405 -22.05 -32.13 -38.37
N PHE A 406 -21.31 -32.02 -37.27
CA PHE A 406 -21.60 -31.07 -36.21
C PHE A 406 -21.32 -29.63 -36.69
N THR A 407 -22.30 -28.75 -36.55
CA THR A 407 -22.22 -27.35 -37.02
C THR A 407 -22.11 -26.33 -35.89
N GLY A 408 -22.12 -26.77 -34.63
CA GLY A 408 -22.03 -25.92 -33.45
C GLY A 408 -23.27 -26.04 -32.53
N TRP A 409 -23.43 -25.07 -31.64
CA TRP A 409 -24.48 -25.05 -30.62
C TRP A 409 -25.56 -24.01 -30.92
N SER A 410 -26.81 -24.33 -30.60
CA SER A 410 -27.95 -23.40 -30.64
C SER A 410 -28.63 -23.31 -29.26
N PRO A 411 -28.72 -22.11 -28.64
CA PRO A 411 -28.13 -20.85 -29.10
C PRO A 411 -26.60 -20.93 -29.16
N ALA A 412 -25.96 -19.93 -29.78
CA ALA A 412 -24.50 -19.85 -29.75
C ALA A 412 -24.01 -19.69 -28.30
N VAL A 413 -22.91 -20.35 -27.96
CA VAL A 413 -22.35 -20.34 -26.59
C VAL A 413 -21.91 -18.92 -26.22
N GLU A 414 -22.52 -18.36 -25.17
CA GLU A 414 -22.14 -17.06 -24.61
C GLU A 414 -20.87 -17.19 -23.77
N GLU A 415 -20.07 -16.11 -23.66
CA GLU A 415 -18.82 -16.14 -22.88
C GLU A 415 -19.05 -16.28 -21.37
N THR A 416 -20.16 -15.75 -20.85
CA THR A 416 -20.50 -15.75 -19.43
C THR A 416 -21.92 -16.20 -19.16
N VAL A 417 -22.15 -16.76 -17.97
CA VAL A 417 -23.43 -17.33 -17.57
C VAL A 417 -24.31 -16.27 -16.92
N THR A 418 -25.37 -15.85 -17.61
CA THR A 418 -26.30 -14.81 -17.11
C THR A 418 -27.70 -15.32 -16.77
N LYS A 419 -28.02 -16.55 -17.20
CA LYS A 419 -29.31 -17.23 -17.03
C LYS A 419 -29.15 -18.72 -17.28
N ASN A 420 -30.17 -19.52 -16.94
CA ASN A 420 -30.23 -20.92 -17.35
C ASN A 420 -30.24 -21.01 -18.88
N VAL A 421 -29.44 -21.92 -19.44
CA VAL A 421 -29.33 -22.11 -20.87
C VAL A 421 -29.11 -23.57 -21.23
N THR A 422 -29.81 -24.01 -22.28
CA THR A 422 -29.59 -25.30 -22.93
C THR A 422 -29.00 -25.05 -24.32
N TYR A 423 -27.75 -25.43 -24.50
CA TYR A 423 -27.05 -25.43 -25.78
C TYR A 423 -27.30 -26.76 -26.49
N THR A 424 -28.01 -26.70 -27.61
CA THR A 424 -28.40 -27.88 -28.39
C THR A 424 -27.45 -28.06 -29.56
N ALA A 425 -26.89 -29.26 -29.74
CA ALA A 425 -26.02 -29.56 -30.87
C ALA A 425 -26.78 -29.44 -32.19
N THR A 426 -26.18 -28.79 -33.18
CA THR A 426 -26.73 -28.63 -34.51
C THR A 426 -26.00 -29.53 -35.49
N TRP A 427 -26.77 -30.14 -36.39
CA TRP A 427 -26.29 -31.19 -37.30
C TRP A 427 -26.68 -30.87 -38.74
N GLU A 428 -25.73 -31.06 -39.67
CA GLU A 428 -25.95 -30.99 -41.11
C GLU A 428 -25.76 -32.39 -41.71
N LYS A 429 -26.76 -32.90 -42.45
CA LYS A 429 -26.67 -34.24 -43.07
C LYS A 429 -25.56 -34.25 -44.13
N GLU A 430 -24.65 -35.21 -44.04
CA GLU A 430 -23.61 -35.39 -45.05
C GLU A 430 -24.24 -35.95 -46.34
N ALA A 431 -23.87 -35.39 -47.50
CA ALA A 431 -24.37 -35.85 -48.78
C ALA A 431 -23.82 -37.26 -49.08
N ASP A 432 -24.69 -38.17 -49.50
CA ASP A 432 -24.25 -39.48 -49.98
C ASP A 432 -23.24 -39.28 -51.12
N PRO A 433 -22.11 -40.02 -51.13
CA PRO A 433 -21.21 -39.99 -52.27
C PRO A 433 -22.01 -40.45 -53.49
N THR A 434 -22.31 -39.52 -54.39
CA THR A 434 -22.83 -39.84 -55.72
C THR A 434 -21.85 -40.79 -56.38
N ASP A 435 -22.33 -42.02 -56.59
CA ASP A 435 -21.65 -43.10 -57.31
C ASP A 435 -21.27 -42.57 -58.72
N PRO A 436 -20.00 -42.60 -59.14
CA PRO A 436 -19.65 -42.27 -60.51
C PRO A 436 -20.18 -43.37 -61.43
N ASP A 437 -21.25 -43.02 -62.15
CA ASP A 437 -21.88 -43.79 -63.21
C ASP A 437 -20.85 -44.54 -64.08
N ASN A 438 -20.98 -45.86 -64.09
CA ASN A 438 -20.16 -46.78 -64.87
C ASN A 438 -20.41 -46.54 -66.36
N GLY A 439 -19.36 -46.16 -67.08
CA GLY A 439 -19.34 -46.17 -68.53
C GLY A 439 -19.34 -47.60 -69.09
N ASP A 440 -19.89 -47.75 -70.30
CA ASP A 440 -19.53 -48.85 -71.19
C ASP A 440 -19.50 -48.42 -72.66
N ASP A 441 -18.47 -48.95 -73.33
CA ASP A 441 -18.16 -49.17 -74.75
C ASP A 441 -18.12 -47.99 -75.75
N ASP A 442 -16.96 -47.52 -76.23
CA ASP A 442 -15.95 -48.11 -77.15
C ASP A 442 -16.21 -47.78 -78.64
N THR A 443 -15.25 -47.07 -79.25
CA THR A 443 -14.51 -47.48 -80.47
C THR A 443 -13.61 -46.35 -80.99
N THR A 444 -12.34 -46.70 -81.19
CA THR A 444 -11.18 -45.92 -81.72
C THR A 444 -11.22 -45.80 -83.28
N PRO A 445 -10.29 -45.15 -84.05
CA PRO A 445 -8.97 -44.57 -83.71
C PRO A 445 -8.53 -43.22 -84.39
N SER A 446 -7.57 -42.55 -83.73
CA SER A 446 -6.36 -41.85 -84.26
C SER A 446 -6.44 -40.69 -85.28
N LYS A 447 -5.90 -39.51 -84.90
CA LYS A 447 -4.76 -38.82 -85.58
C LYS A 447 -4.29 -37.53 -84.85
N THR A 448 -3.01 -37.54 -84.49
CA THR A 448 -1.97 -36.47 -84.51
C THR A 448 -2.36 -34.98 -84.72
N ASN A 449 -2.00 -34.09 -83.77
CA ASN A 449 -0.79 -33.22 -83.82
C ASN A 449 -0.85 -32.02 -82.83
N GLY A 450 0.17 -31.91 -81.96
CA GLY A 450 1.00 -30.70 -81.78
C GLY A 450 0.52 -29.49 -80.96
N LYS A 451 1.24 -29.24 -79.85
CA LYS A 451 1.93 -27.97 -79.46
C LYS A 451 1.43 -27.20 -78.20
N THR A 452 2.20 -27.37 -77.11
CA THR A 452 2.73 -26.41 -76.09
C THR A 452 1.88 -25.19 -75.67
N THR A 453 1.61 -24.91 -74.39
CA THR A 453 2.54 -24.36 -73.36
C THR A 453 1.77 -24.19 -72.04
N GLY A 454 2.45 -24.31 -70.89
CA GLY A 454 1.83 -24.33 -69.57
C GLY A 454 1.68 -22.98 -68.85
N LYS A 455 0.99 -23.02 -67.69
CA LYS A 455 1.36 -22.27 -66.47
C LYS A 455 0.63 -22.84 -65.25
N LYS A 456 1.43 -23.17 -64.23
CA LYS A 456 1.05 -23.59 -62.88
C LYS A 456 0.55 -22.37 -62.08
N VAL A 457 -0.59 -22.47 -61.41
CA VAL A 457 -0.96 -21.64 -60.25
C VAL A 457 -1.68 -22.53 -59.23
N ALA A 458 -1.12 -22.59 -58.03
CA ALA A 458 -1.73 -23.14 -56.82
C ALA A 458 -2.44 -22.01 -56.05
N PRO A 459 -3.36 -22.34 -55.12
CA PRO A 459 -3.49 -21.61 -53.87
C PRO A 459 -3.13 -22.55 -52.70
N ASN A 460 -2.02 -22.32 -52.02
CA ASN A 460 -1.85 -21.51 -50.80
C ASN A 460 -2.40 -22.16 -49.52
N THR A 461 -1.48 -22.77 -48.78
CA THR A 461 -1.49 -23.01 -47.34
C THR A 461 -0.89 -21.80 -46.59
N GLY A 462 -1.43 -21.48 -45.40
CA GLY A 462 -0.96 -20.47 -44.43
C GLY A 462 -1.83 -19.21 -44.45
N ASP A 463 -2.29 -18.61 -43.35
CA ASP A 463 -2.14 -18.76 -41.90
C ASP A 463 -3.48 -18.33 -41.28
N ASP A 464 -3.90 -18.79 -40.10
CA ASP A 464 -3.86 -17.93 -38.91
C ASP A 464 -3.63 -18.77 -37.65
N SER A 465 -2.34 -18.93 -37.32
CA SER A 465 -1.94 -19.25 -35.96
C SER A 465 -2.23 -18.01 -35.10
N ASN A 466 -3.30 -18.09 -34.31
CA ASN A 466 -3.69 -17.00 -33.43
C ASN A 466 -2.68 -16.90 -32.27
N LEU A 467 -1.61 -16.12 -32.47
CA LEU A 467 -0.57 -15.80 -31.49
C LEU A 467 -1.12 -15.12 -30.23
N SER A 468 -2.41 -14.75 -30.21
CA SER A 468 -3.14 -14.23 -29.04
C SER A 468 -3.43 -15.30 -27.98
N LEU A 469 -3.37 -16.59 -28.32
CA LEU A 469 -3.61 -17.69 -27.38
C LEU A 469 -2.47 -17.91 -26.36
N TRP A 470 -1.26 -17.41 -26.65
CA TRP A 470 -0.11 -17.53 -25.73
C TRP A 470 0.08 -16.30 -24.82
N ALA A 471 -0.57 -15.17 -25.10
CA ALA A 471 -0.52 -13.98 -24.25
C ALA A 471 -1.57 -13.99 -23.12
N ALA A 472 -2.67 -14.74 -23.27
CA ALA A 472 -3.69 -14.90 -22.22
C ALA A 472 -3.31 -15.90 -21.12
N LEU A 473 -2.35 -16.80 -21.37
CA LEU A 473 -1.82 -17.74 -20.38
C LEU A 473 -0.73 -17.16 -19.46
N LEU A 474 -0.28 -15.92 -19.70
CA LEU A 474 0.80 -15.27 -18.93
C LEU A 474 0.34 -14.22 -17.92
N PHE A 475 -0.97 -14.09 -17.66
CA PHE A 475 -1.50 -13.19 -16.62
C PHE A 475 -2.26 -13.89 -15.48
N ILE A 476 -2.04 -15.19 -15.28
CA ILE A 476 -2.34 -15.89 -14.00
C ILE A 476 -1.07 -16.04 -13.13
N SER A 477 0.10 -15.56 -13.55
CA SER A 477 1.27 -15.46 -12.66
C SER A 477 2.29 -14.41 -13.10
N GLY A 478 2.26 -13.22 -12.49
CA GLY A 478 3.46 -12.42 -12.26
C GLY A 478 3.97 -12.74 -10.84
N GLY A 479 5.25 -12.99 -10.57
CA GLY A 479 6.40 -12.36 -11.19
C GLY A 479 7.64 -13.24 -11.38
N VAL A 480 8.42 -12.71 -12.30
CA VAL A 480 9.67 -13.14 -12.89
C VAL A 480 10.85 -12.97 -11.92
N ALA A 481 11.69 -14.00 -11.87
CA ALA A 481 13.09 -13.90 -11.49
C ALA A 481 13.96 -13.60 -12.72
N ILE A 482 14.71 -12.49 -12.72
CA ILE A 482 15.87 -12.22 -13.59
C ILE A 482 16.87 -11.42 -12.74
N GLY A 483 18.18 -11.73 -12.66
CA GLY A 483 18.95 -12.75 -13.33
C GLY A 483 20.46 -12.53 -13.18
N THR A 484 21.20 -13.36 -13.90
CA THR A 484 22.62 -13.26 -14.32
C THR A 484 23.74 -13.69 -13.37
N THR A 485 24.29 -14.84 -13.75
CA THR A 485 25.65 -15.34 -13.63
C THR A 485 26.76 -14.27 -13.70
N VAL A 486 27.70 -14.33 -12.75
CA VAL A 486 29.12 -14.05 -13.00
C VAL A 486 29.96 -15.16 -12.36
N ALA A 487 30.61 -15.94 -13.20
CA ALA A 487 31.71 -16.80 -12.79
C ALA A 487 32.99 -15.97 -12.67
N ARG A 488 33.68 -16.02 -11.52
CA ARG A 488 35.13 -15.84 -11.45
C ARG A 488 35.75 -16.80 -10.43
N LYS A 489 36.60 -17.67 -10.95
CA LYS A 489 37.38 -18.71 -10.26
C LYS A 489 38.55 -18.11 -9.46
N LYS A 490 38.87 -18.80 -8.35
CA LYS A 490 40.16 -18.90 -7.60
C LYS A 490 40.55 -17.67 -6.75
N LYS A 491 41.00 -17.80 -5.49
CA LYS A 491 41.93 -18.77 -4.90
C LYS A 491 41.61 -19.05 -3.42
N LYS A 492 41.74 -20.33 -3.03
CA LYS A 492 42.11 -20.73 -1.66
C LYS A 492 43.42 -20.06 -1.26
N TYR A 493 43.52 -19.55 -0.04
CA TYR A 493 44.65 -19.84 0.85
C TYR A 493 44.21 -19.69 2.30
N THR A 494 44.54 -20.73 3.06
CA THR A 494 44.52 -20.89 4.50
C THR A 494 45.51 -19.93 5.17
N LYS A 495 45.09 -19.19 6.19
CA LYS A 495 45.62 -19.27 7.57
C LYS A 495 44.77 -18.43 8.50
#